data_AF-A0A524E2K4-F1
#
_entry.id   AF-A0A524E2K4-F1
#
_cell.length_a   1.000
_cell.length_b   1.000
_cell.length_c   1.000
_cell.angle_alpha   90.00
_cell.angle_beta   90.00
_cell.angle_gamma   90.00
#
_symmetry.space_group_name_H-M   'P 1'
#
loop_
_entity.id
_entity.type
_entity.pdbx_description
1 polymer ?
#
loop_
_entity_poly.entity_id
_entity_poly.type
_entity_poly.pdbx_seq_one_letter_code
_entity_poly.pdbx_strand_id
1 'polypeptide(L)'
;MIIRRYRKYIEIGKGSVPIIISCPHGGFLKPTKIPNKLIGSNKADKNKYQIAKKIIKILKDKKINVYYILGRIHRSKVDFNRPSRSDSALNQSSRKAKKLHEYYHKKLDKLYKKCISKFGKCVVIDLHGF
;
A
#
# COMPACT_ATOMS: atom_id res chain seq x y z
N MET A 1 17.04 11.36 -6.12
CA MET A 1 17.25 10.96 -4.70
C MET A 1 15.96 10.77 -3.85
N ILE A 2 14.76 10.60 -4.43
CA ILE A 2 13.47 10.51 -3.68
C ILE A 2 13.09 9.06 -3.30
N ILE A 3 13.63 8.06 -3.99
CA ILE A 3 13.14 6.66 -3.95
C ILE A 3 13.43 5.93 -2.61
N ARG A 4 14.52 6.24 -1.89
CA ARG A 4 14.85 5.54 -0.62
C ARG A 4 13.94 5.93 0.54
N ARG A 5 13.34 7.13 0.53
CA ARG A 5 12.69 7.72 1.73
C ARG A 5 11.37 7.06 2.13
N TYR A 6 10.61 6.51 1.17
CA TYR A 6 9.26 6.00 1.41
C TYR A 6 9.17 4.47 1.49
N ARG A 7 10.24 3.73 1.14
CA ARG A 7 10.30 2.26 1.22
C ARG A 7 10.10 1.70 2.62
N LYS A 8 10.38 2.48 3.67
CA LYS A 8 10.09 2.06 5.05
C LYS A 8 8.60 2.04 5.40
N TYR A 9 7.78 2.79 4.66
CA TYR A 9 6.34 2.89 4.87
C TYR A 9 5.53 2.01 3.91
N ILE A 10 6.15 1.55 2.83
CA ILE A 10 5.49 0.78 1.77
C ILE A 10 6.43 -0.32 1.31
N GLU A 11 5.97 -1.55 1.40
CA GLU A 11 6.66 -2.74 0.89
C GLU A 11 6.13 -3.08 -0.50
N ILE A 12 7.03 -3.38 -1.44
CA ILE A 12 6.67 -3.58 -2.85
C ILE A 12 7.45 -4.77 -3.39
N GLY A 13 6.76 -5.66 -4.10
CA GLY A 13 7.36 -6.79 -4.81
C GLY A 13 6.86 -6.93 -6.23
N LYS A 14 7.70 -7.52 -7.08
CA LYS A 14 7.36 -7.89 -8.46
C LYS A 14 6.89 -9.35 -8.51
N GLY A 15 6.04 -9.66 -9.47
CA GLY A 15 5.52 -11.00 -9.72
C GLY A 15 5.78 -11.53 -11.13
N SER A 16 5.37 -12.77 -11.36
CA SER A 16 5.40 -13.53 -12.60
C SER A 16 4.01 -14.02 -13.05
N VAL A 17 2.94 -13.63 -12.37
CA VAL A 17 1.54 -13.93 -12.74
C VAL A 17 0.71 -12.64 -12.80
N PRO A 18 -0.44 -12.60 -13.51
CA PRO A 18 -1.25 -11.39 -13.69
C PRO A 18 -2.09 -11.03 -12.44
N ILE A 19 -1.48 -11.02 -11.26
CA ILE A 19 -2.14 -10.74 -9.97
C ILE A 19 -1.29 -9.72 -9.18
N ILE A 20 -1.95 -8.66 -8.71
CA ILE A 20 -1.41 -7.69 -7.73
C ILE A 20 -2.19 -7.83 -6.43
N ILE A 21 -1.49 -8.06 -5.31
CA ILE A 21 -2.07 -7.96 -3.97
C ILE A 21 -1.75 -6.58 -3.38
N SER A 22 -2.78 -5.78 -3.10
CA SER A 22 -2.66 -4.57 -2.29
C SER A 22 -3.17 -4.79 -0.87
N CYS A 23 -2.52 -4.16 0.10
CA CYS A 23 -2.97 -4.13 1.50
C CYS A 23 -2.67 -2.73 2.05
N PRO A 24 -3.58 -1.77 1.90
CA PRO A 24 -3.31 -0.36 2.21
C PRO A 24 -3.28 -0.07 3.71
N HIS A 25 -3.98 -0.85 4.54
CA HIS A 25 -4.27 -0.51 5.95
C HIS A 25 -3.68 -1.46 7.00
N GLY A 26 -2.85 -2.44 6.61
CA GLY A 26 -2.31 -3.43 7.55
C GLY A 26 -1.15 -2.95 8.44
N GLY A 27 -0.65 -1.73 8.22
CA GLY A 27 0.54 -1.20 8.88
C GLY A 27 0.28 -0.55 10.24
N PHE A 28 1.31 -0.53 11.10
CA PHE A 28 1.26 0.09 12.43
C PHE A 28 2.27 1.22 12.66
N LEU A 29 3.12 1.54 11.67
CA LEU A 29 4.10 2.62 11.83
C LEU A 29 3.40 3.97 11.98
N LYS A 30 3.70 4.68 13.07
CA LYS A 30 3.19 6.03 13.38
C LYS A 30 4.34 7.04 13.48
N PRO A 31 5.02 7.40 12.37
CA PRO A 31 6.15 8.33 12.42
C PRO A 31 5.73 9.71 12.96
N THR A 32 6.48 10.27 13.90
CA THR A 32 6.25 11.61 14.47
C THR A 32 6.29 12.71 13.42
N LYS A 33 7.16 12.56 12.40
CA LYS A 33 7.32 13.50 11.28
C LYS A 33 6.13 13.53 10.30
N ILE A 34 5.11 12.68 10.47
CA ILE A 34 3.86 12.71 9.69
C ILE A 34 2.71 12.88 10.71
N PRO A 35 1.97 14.00 10.67
CA PRO A 35 0.83 14.19 11.55
C PRO A 35 -0.30 13.21 11.23
N ASN A 36 -1.24 13.04 12.17
CA ASN A 36 -2.46 12.28 11.89
C ASN A 36 -3.35 13.07 10.93
N LYS A 37 -4.13 12.35 10.13
CA LYS A 37 -5.28 12.90 9.41
C LYS A 37 -6.34 13.39 10.39
N LEU A 38 -7.16 14.36 9.97
CA LEU A 38 -8.07 15.06 10.88
C LEU A 38 -9.35 14.27 11.13
N ILE A 39 -9.84 13.54 10.12
CA ILE A 39 -11.15 12.85 10.17
C ILE A 39 -11.09 11.39 9.67
N GLY A 40 -12.18 10.66 9.89
CA GLY A 40 -12.37 9.28 9.43
C GLY A 40 -11.71 8.21 10.31
N SER A 41 -11.85 6.93 9.91
CA SER A 41 -11.39 5.80 10.73
C SER A 41 -9.90 5.86 11.06
N ASN A 42 -9.60 5.60 12.33
CA ASN A 42 -8.26 5.44 12.87
C ASN A 42 -7.98 3.99 13.30
N LYS A 43 -8.88 3.05 13.00
CA LYS A 43 -8.69 1.62 13.31
C LYS A 43 -7.92 0.97 12.16
N ALA A 44 -6.70 0.53 12.43
CA ALA A 44 -5.96 -0.29 11.47
C ALA A 44 -6.65 -1.63 11.27
N ASP A 45 -6.50 -2.17 10.07
CA ASP A 45 -7.02 -3.48 9.71
C ASP A 45 -6.12 -4.54 10.36
N LYS A 46 -6.46 -4.91 11.60
CA LYS A 46 -5.61 -5.75 12.45
C LYS A 46 -5.19 -7.02 11.72
N ASN A 47 -3.91 -7.37 11.86
CA ASN A 47 -3.28 -8.55 11.26
C ASN A 47 -3.25 -8.61 9.72
N LYS A 48 -3.83 -7.65 8.98
CA LYS A 48 -3.91 -7.77 7.50
C LYS A 48 -2.58 -7.67 6.78
N TYR A 49 -1.62 -6.92 7.31
CA TYR A 49 -0.26 -6.94 6.77
C TYR A 49 0.39 -8.33 6.93
N GLN A 50 0.23 -8.98 8.08
CA GLN A 50 0.78 -10.33 8.31
C GLN A 50 0.06 -11.40 7.48
N ILE A 51 -1.26 -11.29 7.36
CA ILE A 51 -2.06 -12.18 6.50
C ILE A 51 -1.64 -12.01 5.04
N ALA A 52 -1.51 -10.78 4.53
CA ALA A 52 -1.04 -10.53 3.17
C ALA A 52 0.36 -11.14 2.94
N LYS A 53 1.28 -10.97 3.89
CA LYS A 53 2.60 -11.61 3.83
C LYS A 53 2.53 -13.14 3.83
N LYS A 54 1.65 -13.73 4.65
CA LYS A 54 1.46 -15.19 4.70
C LYS A 54 0.91 -15.72 3.38
N ILE A 55 -0.08 -15.04 2.78
CA ILE A 55 -0.61 -15.36 1.44
C ILE A 55 0.51 -15.29 0.40
N ILE A 56 1.27 -14.18 0.35
CA ILE A 56 2.39 -14.01 -0.59
C ILE A 56 3.43 -15.12 -0.40
N LYS A 57 3.76 -15.49 0.83
CA LYS A 57 4.70 -16.57 1.13
C LYS A 57 4.18 -17.92 0.63
N ILE A 58 2.92 -18.28 0.93
CA ILE A 58 2.32 -19.55 0.48
C ILE A 58 2.32 -19.63 -1.04
N LEU A 59 1.94 -18.56 -1.73
CA LEU A 59 1.98 -18.51 -3.20
C LEU A 59 3.40 -18.66 -3.73
N LYS A 60 4.37 -17.98 -3.13
CA LYS A 60 5.78 -18.10 -3.50
C LYS A 60 6.31 -19.52 -3.31
N ASP A 61 5.96 -20.18 -2.21
CA ASP A 61 6.35 -21.56 -1.91
C ASP A 61 5.73 -22.54 -2.95
N LYS A 62 4.62 -22.17 -3.58
CA LYS A 62 4.02 -22.85 -4.75
C LYS A 62 4.56 -22.35 -6.11
N LYS A 63 5.66 -21.59 -6.14
CA LYS A 63 6.26 -20.96 -7.33
C LYS A 63 5.36 -19.93 -8.04
N ILE A 64 4.30 -19.46 -7.39
CA ILE A 64 3.41 -18.39 -7.86
C ILE A 64 3.88 -17.06 -7.26
N ASN A 65 4.64 -16.29 -8.04
CA ASN A 65 5.11 -14.99 -7.59
C ASN A 65 4.09 -13.91 -7.97
N VAL A 66 3.32 -13.38 -7.03
CA VAL A 66 2.41 -12.25 -7.28
C VAL A 66 3.15 -10.91 -7.18
N TYR A 67 2.66 -9.91 -7.89
CA TYR A 67 3.02 -8.52 -7.59
C TYR A 67 2.35 -8.12 -6.28
N TYR A 68 2.94 -7.20 -5.52
CA TYR A 68 2.28 -6.70 -4.31
C TYR A 68 2.73 -5.30 -3.91
N ILE A 69 1.85 -4.62 -3.19
CA ILE A 69 2.13 -3.35 -2.51
C ILE A 69 1.42 -3.31 -1.15
N LEU A 70 2.21 -3.26 -0.07
CA LEU A 70 1.72 -3.34 1.31
C LEU A 70 2.05 -2.05 2.06
N GLY A 71 1.03 -1.44 2.68
CA GLY A 71 1.18 -0.33 3.59
C GLY A 71 1.75 -0.80 4.93
N ARG A 72 2.89 -0.23 5.34
CA ARG A 72 3.50 -0.42 6.67
C ARG A 72 3.16 0.72 7.63
N ILE A 73 2.72 1.86 7.09
CA ILE A 73 2.25 3.01 7.86
C ILE A 73 0.81 2.79 8.34
N HIS A 74 0.50 3.28 9.54
CA HIS A 74 -0.84 3.24 10.09
C HIS A 74 -1.79 4.19 9.36
N ARG A 75 -3.03 3.73 9.08
CA ARG A 75 -4.02 4.52 8.31
C ARG A 75 -4.37 5.87 8.92
N SER A 76 -4.23 6.03 10.24
CA SER A 76 -4.41 7.34 10.90
C SER A 76 -3.42 8.40 10.44
N LYS A 77 -2.28 7.99 9.84
CA LYS A 77 -1.27 8.90 9.28
C LYS A 77 -1.55 9.18 7.82
N VAL A 78 -1.73 8.12 7.04
CA VAL A 78 -2.09 8.17 5.61
C VAL A 78 -2.98 6.97 5.32
N ASP A 79 -4.20 7.25 4.89
CA ASP A 79 -5.16 6.28 4.39
C ASP A 79 -5.06 6.25 2.86
N PHE A 80 -4.44 5.18 2.33
CA PHE A 80 -4.26 5.00 0.88
C PHE A 80 -5.56 4.61 0.15
N ASN A 81 -6.65 4.32 0.87
CA ASN A 81 -7.95 3.97 0.29
C ASN A 81 -8.92 5.19 0.30
N ARG A 82 -8.36 6.39 0.29
CA ARG A 82 -9.09 7.67 0.20
C ARG A 82 -8.37 8.60 -0.77
N PRO A 83 -9.10 9.46 -1.49
CA PRO A 83 -8.50 10.39 -2.44
C PRO A 83 -7.59 11.38 -1.71
N SER A 84 -6.42 11.67 -2.27
CA SER A 84 -5.38 12.50 -1.63
C SER A 84 -5.85 13.89 -1.20
N ARG A 85 -6.85 14.45 -1.88
CA ARG A 85 -7.49 15.75 -1.58
C ARG A 85 -8.38 15.75 -0.32
N SER A 86 -8.71 14.58 0.22
CA SER A 86 -9.61 14.45 1.38
C SER A 86 -8.87 14.54 2.71
N ASP A 87 -9.43 15.24 3.69
CA ASP A 87 -8.96 15.23 5.08
C ASP A 87 -9.10 13.85 5.75
N SER A 88 -9.89 12.95 5.17
CA SER A 88 -9.98 11.55 5.60
C SER A 88 -8.85 10.66 5.08
N ALA A 89 -8.07 11.14 4.11
CA ALA A 89 -6.91 10.46 3.55
C ALA A 89 -5.62 10.80 4.30
N LEU A 90 -5.39 12.07 4.55
CA LEU A 90 -4.14 12.58 5.12
C LEU A 90 -4.35 13.98 5.70
N ASN A 91 -3.40 14.44 6.50
CA ASN A 91 -3.37 15.84 6.91
C ASN A 91 -2.92 16.73 5.74
N GLN A 92 -3.78 17.64 5.28
CA GLN A 92 -3.53 18.44 4.08
C GLN A 92 -2.37 19.44 4.23
N SER A 93 -1.99 19.83 5.45
CA SER A 93 -0.80 20.65 5.68
C SER A 93 0.52 19.85 5.52
N SER A 94 0.46 18.51 5.52
CA SER A 94 1.65 17.68 5.49
C SER A 94 2.12 17.33 4.07
N ARG A 95 3.14 18.06 3.60
CA ARG A 95 3.84 17.71 2.33
C ARG A 95 4.40 16.29 2.32
N LYS A 96 4.82 15.76 3.49
CA LYS A 96 5.35 14.39 3.62
C LYS A 96 4.24 13.35 3.45
N ALA A 97 3.04 13.60 4.00
CA ALA A 97 1.89 12.72 3.84
C ALA A 97 1.44 12.69 2.37
N LYS A 98 1.29 13.87 1.74
CA LYS A 98 0.94 14.01 0.32
C LYS A 98 1.89 13.22 -0.59
N LYS A 99 3.21 13.42 -0.44
CA LYS A 99 4.22 12.68 -1.23
C LYS A 99 4.21 11.17 -0.96
N LEU A 100 3.92 10.74 0.27
CA LEU A 100 3.84 9.30 0.59
C LEU A 100 2.60 8.66 -0.04
N HIS A 101 1.44 9.33 0.02
CA HIS A 101 0.21 8.92 -0.64
C HIS A 101 0.41 8.81 -2.16
N GLU A 102 0.91 9.88 -2.78
CA GLU A 102 1.23 9.91 -4.21
C GLU A 102 2.22 8.80 -4.60
N TYR A 103 3.26 8.57 -3.78
CA TYR A 103 4.23 7.51 -4.04
C TYR A 103 3.59 6.12 -4.00
N TYR A 104 2.66 5.85 -3.09
CA TYR A 104 1.92 4.58 -3.06
C TYR A 104 1.19 4.34 -4.39
N HIS A 105 0.35 5.30 -4.81
CA HIS A 105 -0.46 5.14 -6.01
C HIS A 105 0.37 5.12 -7.30
N LYS A 106 1.45 5.92 -7.41
CA LYS A 106 2.39 5.84 -8.54
C LYS A 106 3.06 4.48 -8.64
N LYS A 107 3.31 3.81 -7.50
CA LYS A 107 3.90 2.46 -7.50
C LYS A 107 2.87 1.40 -7.86
N LEU A 108 1.64 1.49 -7.35
CA LEU A 108 0.55 0.60 -7.74
C LEU A 108 0.26 0.71 -9.24
N ASP A 109 0.13 1.92 -9.78
CA ASP A 109 -0.05 2.17 -11.22
C ASP A 109 1.10 1.57 -12.04
N LYS A 110 2.35 1.74 -11.60
CA LYS A 110 3.52 1.14 -12.27
C LYS A 110 3.48 -0.40 -12.25
N LEU A 111 3.03 -1.03 -11.16
CA LEU A 111 2.85 -2.48 -11.10
C LEU A 111 1.74 -2.93 -12.06
N TYR A 112 0.61 -2.23 -12.05
CA TYR A 112 -0.53 -2.49 -12.93
C TYR A 112 -0.16 -2.41 -14.41
N LYS A 113 0.45 -1.30 -14.84
CA LYS A 113 0.92 -1.12 -16.24
C LYS A 113 1.90 -2.20 -16.65
N LYS A 114 2.83 -2.58 -15.76
CA LYS A 114 3.77 -3.68 -16.03
C LYS A 114 3.05 -5.03 -16.15
N CYS A 115 2.06 -5.28 -15.30
CA CYS A 115 1.26 -6.50 -15.31
C CYS A 115 0.48 -6.62 -16.63
N ILE A 116 -0.25 -5.57 -17.01
CA ILE A 116 -1.00 -5.50 -18.29
C ILE A 116 -0.07 -5.65 -19.48
N SER A 117 1.03 -4.89 -19.53
CA SER A 117 1.99 -4.97 -20.64
C SER A 117 2.59 -6.37 -20.82
N LYS A 118 2.74 -7.15 -19.74
CA LYS A 118 3.33 -8.49 -19.80
C LYS A 118 2.31 -9.59 -20.11
N PHE A 119 1.07 -9.47 -19.62
CA PHE A 119 0.10 -10.58 -19.64
C PHE A 119 -1.19 -10.28 -20.40
N GLY A 120 -1.37 -9.06 -20.92
CA GLY A 120 -2.62 -8.59 -21.54
C GLY A 120 -3.78 -8.37 -20.56
N LYS A 121 -3.64 -8.84 -19.31
CA LYS A 121 -4.65 -8.75 -18.24
C LYS A 121 -3.98 -8.62 -16.88
N CYS A 122 -4.72 -8.09 -15.90
CA CYS A 122 -4.26 -8.02 -14.51
C CYS A 122 -5.43 -8.01 -13.54
N VAL A 123 -5.38 -8.85 -12.52
CA VAL A 123 -6.31 -8.86 -11.39
C VAL A 123 -5.67 -8.10 -10.23
N VAL A 124 -6.39 -7.14 -9.66
CA VAL A 124 -5.98 -6.42 -8.45
C VAL A 124 -6.86 -6.86 -7.30
N ILE A 125 -6.25 -7.40 -6.24
CA ILE A 125 -6.93 -7.85 -5.03
C ILE A 125 -6.53 -6.92 -3.89
N ASP A 126 -7.50 -6.14 -3.39
CA ASP A 126 -7.29 -5.19 -2.30
C ASP A 126 -7.77 -5.77 -0.97
N LEU A 127 -6.82 -6.08 -0.08
CA LEU A 127 -7.08 -6.79 1.17
C LEU A 127 -7.35 -5.81 2.34
N HIS A 128 -8.51 -5.97 2.96
CA HIS A 128 -8.96 -5.22 4.14
C HIS A 128 -9.40 -6.13 5.30
N GLY A 129 -9.64 -5.54 6.46
CA GLY A 129 -10.16 -6.18 7.66
C GLY A 129 -10.82 -5.19 8.61
N PHE A 130 -11.83 -5.66 9.35
CA PHE A 130 -12.59 -4.88 10.32
C PHE A 130 -12.28 -5.33 11.75
#